data_AF-A0A3D5JEB8-F1
#
_entry.id   AF-A0A3D5JEB8-F1
#
_cell.length_a   1.000
_cell.length_b   1.000
_cell.length_c   1.000
_cell.angle_alpha   90.00
_cell.angle_beta   90.00
_cell.angle_gamma   90.00
#
_symmetry.space_group_name_H-M   'P 1'
#
loop_
_entity.id
_entity.type
_entity.pdbx_description
1 polymer ?
#
loop_
_entity_poly.entity_id
_entity_poly.type
_entity_poly.pdbx_seq_one_letter_code
_entity_poly.pdbx_strand_id
1 'polypeptide(L)'
;GANPKDHETGAPSALGMITRQLPTDPASWRSDTSLDSWMIANNLPGIAGIDTRALTRRIRDAGAPTGVICHDRDGVFDIEALTAMATSWPGLAGMDLAIEVTGESKTDWDEGSWDFIEARHRQTEARHRVVAMDFGCKHNILRCLTDAGCDVTVVPADTSAETILAM
;
A
#
# COMPACT_ATOMS: atom_id res chain seq x y z
N GLY A 1 -0.39 -3.80 15.90
CA GLY A 1 1.06 -3.57 15.77
C GLY A 1 1.44 -3.59 14.32
N ALA A 2 2.69 -3.29 14.02
CA ALA A 2 3.25 -3.32 12.67
C ALA A 2 4.64 -3.98 12.68
N ASN A 3 5.05 -4.50 11.53
CA ASN A 3 6.40 -5.02 11.28
C ASN A 3 6.74 -4.89 9.79
N PRO A 4 8.02 -4.76 9.42
CA PRO A 4 8.42 -4.60 8.02
C PRO A 4 8.11 -5.80 7.12
N LYS A 5 7.98 -7.01 7.68
CA LYS A 5 7.77 -8.25 6.89
C LYS A 5 6.36 -8.31 6.27
N ASP A 6 5.41 -7.57 6.85
CA ASP A 6 4.05 -7.43 6.33
C ASP A 6 3.91 -6.26 5.32
N HIS A 7 5.00 -5.56 4.99
CA HIS A 7 4.95 -4.48 3.99
C HIS A 7 4.88 -5.06 2.58
N GLU A 8 3.81 -4.70 1.86
CA GLU A 8 3.55 -5.14 0.48
C GLU A 8 4.06 -4.17 -0.59
N THR A 9 4.51 -3.00 -0.17
CA THR A 9 5.02 -1.91 -1.02
C THR A 9 6.12 -1.15 -0.28
N GLY A 10 6.93 -0.38 -1.01
CA GLY A 10 7.99 0.46 -0.41
C GLY A 10 7.45 1.56 0.52
N ALA A 11 6.29 2.13 0.19
CA ALA A 11 5.58 3.11 1.01
C ALA A 11 4.08 2.79 1.07
N PRO A 12 3.35 3.18 2.13
CA PRO A 12 1.91 2.96 2.22
C PRO A 12 1.15 3.72 1.13
N SER A 13 0.32 3.02 0.36
CA SER A 13 -0.50 3.66 -0.69
C SER A 13 -1.78 4.30 -0.14
N ALA A 14 -2.21 3.93 1.07
CA ALA A 14 -3.40 4.50 1.69
C ALA A 14 -3.10 5.90 2.24
N LEU A 15 -4.00 6.86 2.00
CA LEU A 15 -3.85 8.25 2.46
C LEU A 15 -4.20 8.46 3.95
N GLY A 16 -4.72 7.43 4.62
CA GLY A 16 -5.10 7.50 6.02
C GLY A 16 -5.93 6.29 6.46
N MET A 17 -6.35 6.30 7.72
CA MET A 17 -7.10 5.18 8.31
C MET A 17 -8.32 5.64 9.11
N ILE A 18 -9.44 4.93 8.95
CA ILE A 18 -10.67 5.14 9.72
C ILE A 18 -11.00 3.86 10.48
N THR A 19 -11.11 3.93 11.80
CA THR A 19 -11.42 2.77 12.65
C THR A 19 -12.61 3.01 13.57
N ARG A 20 -13.26 1.91 13.99
CA ARG A 20 -14.37 1.97 14.96
C ARG A 20 -13.89 2.26 16.36
N GLN A 21 -12.78 1.66 16.75
CA GLN A 21 -12.15 1.78 18.07
C GLN A 21 -10.71 2.22 17.88
N LEU A 22 -10.18 2.89 18.90
CA LEU A 22 -8.76 3.23 18.93
C LEU A 22 -7.95 1.93 18.97
N PRO A 23 -6.91 1.77 18.13
CA PRO A 23 -6.01 0.62 18.22
C PRO A 23 -5.43 0.52 19.62
N THR A 24 -5.50 -0.67 20.22
CA THR A 24 -4.84 -0.96 21.50
C THR A 24 -3.37 -1.24 21.28
N ASP A 25 -2.63 -1.39 22.39
CA ASP A 25 -1.26 -1.88 22.37
C ASP A 25 -1.17 -3.22 21.62
N PRO A 26 -0.07 -3.45 20.88
CA PRO A 26 0.10 -4.66 20.11
C PRO A 26 0.23 -5.89 21.01
N ALA A 27 -0.54 -6.94 20.70
CA ALA A 27 -0.50 -8.22 21.39
C ALA A 27 -0.12 -9.35 20.41
N SER A 28 1.01 -9.19 19.73
CA SER A 28 1.53 -10.19 18.78
C SER A 28 3.04 -10.30 18.89
N TRP A 29 3.55 -11.53 18.90
CA TRP A 29 4.99 -11.82 18.92
C TRP A 29 5.73 -11.30 17.68
N ARG A 30 5.01 -11.05 16.58
CA ARG A 30 5.55 -10.49 15.34
C ARG A 30 5.65 -8.96 15.34
N SER A 31 5.11 -8.30 16.38
CA SER A 31 5.00 -6.85 16.40
C SER A 31 6.33 -6.21 16.78
N ASP A 32 6.87 -5.38 15.88
CA ASP A 32 8.06 -4.58 16.17
C ASP A 32 7.67 -3.20 16.72
N THR A 33 6.56 -2.63 16.25
CA THR A 33 6.05 -1.32 16.67
C THR A 33 4.54 -1.32 16.89
N SER A 34 4.01 -0.29 17.56
CA SER A 34 2.57 -0.04 17.63
C SER A 34 2.05 0.43 16.26
N LEU A 35 0.74 0.27 16.01
CA LEU A 35 0.14 0.77 14.77
C LEU A 35 0.19 2.31 14.71
N ASP A 36 -0.03 2.97 15.84
CA ASP A 36 0.02 4.43 15.96
C ASP A 36 1.40 4.99 15.60
N SER A 37 2.46 4.44 16.19
CA SER A 37 3.84 4.86 15.89
C SER A 37 4.22 4.61 14.44
N TRP A 38 3.73 3.51 13.85
CA TRP A 38 3.94 3.24 12.42
C TRP A 38 3.21 4.26 11.53
N MET A 39 1.97 4.64 11.86
CA MET A 39 1.22 5.65 11.11
C MET A 39 1.89 7.03 11.19
N ILE A 40 2.36 7.44 12.38
CA ILE A 40 3.10 8.69 12.59
C ILE A 40 4.38 8.70 11.75
N ALA A 41 5.16 7.61 11.76
CA ALA A 41 6.39 7.50 10.99
C ALA A 41 6.16 7.59 9.47
N ASN A 42 5.00 7.16 8.99
CA ASN A 42 4.60 7.25 7.59
C ASN A 42 3.79 8.51 7.25
N ASN A 43 3.65 9.45 8.20
CA ASN A 43 2.88 10.68 8.03
C ASN A 43 1.41 10.44 7.60
N LEU A 44 0.77 9.42 8.18
CA LEU A 44 -0.60 9.03 7.85
C LEU A 44 -1.60 9.53 8.90
N PRO A 45 -2.61 10.33 8.53
CA PRO A 45 -3.68 10.71 9.44
C PRO A 45 -4.61 9.52 9.74
N GLY A 46 -5.07 9.45 10.99
CA GLY A 46 -6.00 8.42 11.46
C GLY A 46 -7.14 9.02 12.27
N ILE A 47 -8.32 8.41 12.18
CA ILE A 47 -9.47 8.76 13.03
C ILE A 47 -10.15 7.50 13.57
N ALA A 48 -10.41 7.50 14.87
CA ALA A 48 -11.06 6.40 15.58
C ALA A 48 -12.40 6.86 16.19
N GLY A 49 -13.27 5.91 16.52
CA GLY A 49 -14.58 6.20 17.15
C GLY A 49 -15.72 6.41 16.16
N ILE A 50 -15.45 6.31 14.85
CA ILE A 50 -16.45 6.44 13.79
C ILE A 50 -17.32 5.18 13.73
N ASP A 51 -18.63 5.34 13.49
CA ASP A 51 -19.47 4.19 13.15
C ASP A 51 -19.13 3.70 11.73
N THR A 52 -18.09 2.88 11.64
CA THR A 52 -17.61 2.30 10.39
C THR A 52 -18.68 1.41 9.74
N ARG A 53 -19.63 0.84 10.49
CA ARG A 53 -20.74 0.07 9.92
C ARG A 53 -21.72 0.98 9.20
N ALA A 54 -22.08 2.12 9.79
CA ALA A 54 -22.89 3.13 9.10
C ALA A 54 -22.19 3.66 7.85
N LEU A 55 -20.88 3.94 7.94
CA LEU A 55 -20.07 4.38 6.82
C LEU A 55 -20.04 3.33 5.68
N THR A 56 -19.78 2.05 5.99
CA THR A 56 -19.77 0.97 4.98
C THR A 56 -21.14 0.82 4.31
N ARG A 57 -22.25 0.91 5.05
CA ARG A 57 -23.60 0.87 4.44
C ARG A 57 -23.79 2.04 3.48
N ARG A 58 -23.39 3.25 3.87
CA ARG A 58 -23.48 4.43 3.01
C ARG A 58 -22.67 4.25 1.73
N ILE A 59 -21.44 3.73 1.81
CA ILE A 59 -20.59 3.44 0.65
C ILE A 59 -21.23 2.39 -0.26
N ARG A 60 -21.79 1.32 0.33
CA ARG A 60 -22.45 0.26 -0.44
C ARG A 60 -23.69 0.76 -1.19
N ASP A 61 -24.50 1.59 -0.55
CA ASP A 61 -25.80 1.99 -1.08
C ASP A 61 -25.71 3.24 -2.00
N ALA A 62 -24.76 4.15 -1.75
CA ALA A 62 -24.62 5.42 -2.46
C ALA A 62 -23.29 5.59 -3.24
N GLY A 63 -22.40 4.60 -3.19
CA GLY A 63 -21.05 4.68 -3.76
C GLY A 63 -20.02 5.31 -2.82
N ALA A 64 -18.75 5.15 -3.16
CA ALA A 64 -17.64 5.70 -2.37
C ALA A 64 -17.62 7.24 -2.46
N PRO A 65 -17.81 7.97 -1.35
CA PRO A 65 -17.71 9.42 -1.36
C PRO A 65 -16.24 9.84 -1.41
N THR A 66 -16.01 11.07 -1.87
CA THR A 66 -14.76 11.77 -1.55
C THR A 66 -14.79 12.21 -0.09
N GLY A 67 -13.63 12.21 0.57
CA GLY A 67 -13.54 12.55 1.97
C GLY A 67 -12.15 13.02 2.34
N VAL A 68 -12.07 13.81 3.41
CA VAL A 68 -10.83 14.38 3.93
C VAL A 68 -10.72 14.04 5.39
N ILE A 69 -9.54 13.56 5.80
CA ILE A 69 -9.16 13.41 7.20
C ILE A 69 -8.21 14.56 7.52
N CYS A 70 -8.56 15.36 8.52
CA CYS A 70 -7.74 16.48 8.98
C CYS A 70 -7.45 16.29 10.47
N HIS A 71 -6.19 16.48 10.84
CA HIS A 71 -5.74 16.51 12.22
C HIS A 71 -5.12 17.87 12.50
N ASP A 72 -5.72 18.60 13.44
CA ASP A 72 -5.19 19.86 13.96
C ASP A 72 -5.08 19.74 15.48
N ARG A 73 -3.91 20.07 16.03
CA ARG A 73 -3.61 19.91 17.46
C ARG A 73 -4.40 20.90 18.33
N ASP A 74 -4.66 22.10 17.81
CA ASP A 74 -5.38 23.15 18.51
C ASP A 74 -6.91 23.00 18.32
N GLY A 75 -7.33 22.03 17.51
CA GLY A 75 -8.73 21.71 17.24
C GLY A 75 -9.41 22.73 16.35
N VAL A 76 -8.62 23.54 15.61
CA VAL A 76 -9.14 24.56 14.71
C VAL A 76 -9.33 23.92 13.33
N PHE A 77 -10.59 23.67 12.96
CA PHE A 77 -10.93 23.05 11.69
C PHE A 77 -11.73 24.01 10.81
N ASP A 78 -11.19 24.33 9.64
CA ASP A 78 -11.92 25.05 8.60
C ASP A 78 -12.77 24.06 7.79
N ILE A 79 -14.01 23.86 8.25
CA ILE A 79 -14.94 22.91 7.63
C ILE A 79 -15.28 23.32 6.18
N GLU A 80 -15.29 24.62 5.87
CA GLU A 80 -15.59 25.09 4.53
C GLU A 80 -14.44 24.74 3.58
N ALA A 81 -13.20 25.01 3.98
CA ALA A 81 -12.02 24.62 3.21
C ALA A 81 -11.91 23.09 3.03
N LEU A 82 -12.17 22.31 4.08
CA LEU A 82 -12.14 20.84 4.01
C LEU A 82 -13.24 20.29 3.09
N THR A 83 -14.43 20.89 3.10
CA THR A 83 -15.53 20.52 2.20
C THR A 83 -15.18 20.87 0.75
N ALA A 84 -14.58 22.03 0.52
CA ALA A 84 -14.11 22.44 -0.80
C ALA A 84 -13.04 21.47 -1.33
N MET A 85 -12.09 21.07 -0.49
CA MET A 85 -11.06 20.08 -0.83
C MET A 85 -11.66 18.71 -1.18
N ALA A 86 -12.65 18.23 -0.42
CA ALA A 86 -13.33 16.97 -0.72
C ALA A 86 -14.08 17.04 -2.07
N THR A 87 -14.71 18.18 -2.36
CA THR A 87 -15.55 18.37 -3.56
C THR A 87 -14.71 18.62 -4.81
N SER A 88 -13.55 19.26 -4.68
CA SER A 88 -12.67 19.57 -5.80
C SER A 88 -11.84 18.38 -6.27
N TRP A 89 -11.78 17.29 -5.49
CA TRP A 89 -11.02 16.12 -5.89
C TRP A 89 -11.66 15.45 -7.12
N PRO A 90 -10.93 15.25 -8.24
CA PRO A 90 -11.54 14.92 -9.52
C PRO A 90 -12.13 13.50 -9.62
N GLY A 91 -11.94 12.66 -8.59
CA GLY A 91 -12.29 11.25 -8.63
C GLY A 91 -11.15 10.38 -9.18
N LEU A 92 -11.30 9.06 -9.07
CA LEU A 92 -10.36 8.08 -9.64
C LEU A 92 -10.55 7.88 -11.15
N ALA A 93 -11.71 8.27 -11.69
CA ALA A 93 -12.08 7.97 -13.06
C ALA A 93 -11.24 8.81 -14.03
N GLY A 94 -10.40 8.13 -14.83
CA GLY A 94 -9.54 8.76 -15.83
C GLY A 94 -8.18 9.22 -15.30
N MET A 95 -7.85 8.94 -14.03
CA MET A 95 -6.49 9.13 -13.51
C MET A 95 -5.64 7.89 -13.80
N ASP A 96 -4.48 8.10 -14.42
CA ASP A 96 -3.44 7.08 -14.48
C ASP A 96 -2.69 7.10 -13.16
N LEU A 97 -3.13 6.29 -12.20
CA LEU A 97 -2.45 6.15 -10.91
C LEU A 97 -1.25 5.20 -10.98
N ALA A 98 -1.13 4.41 -12.06
CA ALA A 98 -0.05 3.45 -12.21
C ALA A 98 1.28 4.17 -12.42
N ILE A 99 1.28 5.27 -13.17
CA ILE A 99 2.48 6.10 -13.38
C ILE A 99 2.94 6.82 -12.11
N GLU A 100 2.04 7.06 -11.15
CA GLU A 100 2.38 7.73 -9.89
C GLU A 100 3.04 6.77 -8.88
N VAL A 101 2.83 5.46 -9.03
CA VAL A 101 3.27 4.43 -8.07
C VAL A 101 4.36 3.51 -8.61
N THR A 102 4.60 3.50 -9.91
CA THR A 102 5.65 2.68 -10.53
C THR A 102 7.04 3.07 -10.02
N GLY A 103 7.93 2.09 -9.89
CA GLY A 103 9.35 2.35 -9.66
C GLY A 103 9.99 3.20 -10.77
N GLU A 104 11.02 3.98 -10.41
CA GLU A 104 11.73 4.89 -11.34
C GLU A 104 12.67 4.15 -12.30
N SER A 105 13.08 2.92 -11.97
CA SER A 105 14.07 2.18 -12.74
C SER A 105 13.88 0.67 -12.65
N LYS A 106 14.44 -0.04 -13.63
CA LYS A 106 14.53 -1.49 -13.62
C LYS A 106 15.16 -1.97 -12.31
N THR A 107 14.51 -2.93 -11.65
CA THR A 107 14.99 -3.54 -10.41
C THR A 107 14.89 -5.06 -10.52
N ASP A 108 15.93 -5.78 -10.14
CA ASP A 108 15.87 -7.24 -10.04
C ASP A 108 15.31 -7.64 -8.68
N TRP A 109 14.41 -8.63 -8.66
CA TRP A 109 13.73 -9.10 -7.45
C TRP A 109 14.18 -10.53 -7.09
N ASP A 110 14.71 -10.70 -5.88
CA ASP A 110 15.34 -11.95 -5.42
C ASP A 110 14.75 -12.52 -4.10
N GLU A 111 13.70 -11.90 -3.57
CA GLU A 111 13.02 -12.38 -2.36
C GLU A 111 11.89 -13.38 -2.69
N GLY A 112 11.96 -14.60 -2.15
CA GLY A 112 10.81 -15.54 -2.09
C GLY A 112 9.85 -15.26 -0.92
N SER A 113 8.88 -16.13 -0.68
CA SER A 113 7.99 -15.98 0.50
C SER A 113 8.76 -16.07 1.83
N TRP A 114 8.29 -15.39 2.86
CA TRP A 114 8.88 -15.47 4.20
C TRP A 114 8.66 -16.85 4.84
N ASP A 115 9.74 -17.54 5.21
CA ASP A 115 9.69 -18.79 5.97
C ASP A 115 9.81 -18.52 7.48
N PHE A 116 8.79 -18.93 8.25
CA PHE A 116 8.76 -18.72 9.69
C PHE A 116 9.69 -19.64 10.48
N ILE A 117 10.00 -20.84 9.96
CA ILE A 117 10.85 -21.81 10.65
C ILE A 117 12.30 -21.38 10.54
N GLU A 118 12.72 -21.00 9.32
CA GLU A 118 14.09 -20.59 9.04
C GLU A 118 14.33 -19.10 9.26
N ALA A 119 13.27 -18.32 9.52
CA ALA A 119 13.31 -16.87 9.70
C ALA A 119 14.05 -16.13 8.57
N ARG A 120 13.79 -16.54 7.32
CA ARG A 120 14.37 -15.95 6.11
C ARG A 120 13.41 -16.06 4.92
N HIS A 121 13.66 -15.28 3.88
CA HIS A 121 12.98 -15.46 2.60
C HIS A 121 13.43 -16.78 1.95
N ARG A 122 12.47 -17.49 1.35
CA ARG A 122 12.76 -18.69 0.57
C ARG A 122 13.65 -18.37 -0.60
N GLN A 123 14.47 -19.35 -0.95
CA GLN A 123 15.38 -19.29 -2.07
C GLN A 123 15.08 -20.49 -2.97
N THR A 124 14.72 -20.21 -4.21
CA THR A 124 14.34 -21.21 -5.20
C THR A 124 15.25 -21.04 -6.40
N GLU A 125 15.74 -22.14 -6.95
CA GLU A 125 16.52 -22.12 -8.17
C GLU A 125 15.67 -21.59 -9.34
N ALA A 126 16.12 -20.53 -9.98
CA ALA A 126 15.43 -19.93 -11.10
C ALA A 126 15.56 -20.79 -12.37
N ARG A 127 14.42 -21.02 -13.03
CA ARG A 127 14.28 -21.84 -14.26
C ARG A 127 13.64 -21.08 -15.40
N HIS A 128 12.96 -19.98 -15.08
CA HIS A 128 12.22 -19.15 -16.03
C HIS A 128 12.60 -17.69 -15.82
N ARG A 129 12.71 -16.91 -16.90
CA ARG A 129 12.86 -15.46 -16.81
C ARG A 129 11.50 -14.81 -16.97
N VAL A 130 11.19 -13.87 -16.08
CA VAL A 130 9.93 -13.11 -16.09
C VAL A 130 10.25 -11.64 -15.98
N VAL A 131 9.74 -10.84 -16.92
CA VAL A 131 9.73 -9.39 -16.81
C VAL A 131 8.37 -8.96 -16.28
N ALA A 132 8.33 -8.34 -15.11
CA ALA A 132 7.13 -7.85 -14.46
C ALA A 132 7.03 -6.33 -14.63
N MET A 133 5.97 -5.86 -15.30
CA MET A 133 5.68 -4.42 -15.37
C MET A 133 5.06 -3.94 -14.07
N ASP A 134 5.64 -2.91 -13.47
CA ASP A 134 5.21 -2.34 -12.20
C ASP A 134 4.11 -1.31 -12.40
N PHE A 135 2.86 -1.73 -12.18
CA PHE A 135 1.70 -0.83 -12.11
C PHE A 135 1.27 -0.59 -10.65
N GLY A 136 2.20 -0.64 -9.69
CA GLY A 136 1.91 -0.75 -8.26
C GLY A 136 1.85 -2.20 -7.81
N CYS A 137 2.80 -3.01 -8.27
CA CYS A 137 2.87 -4.42 -7.94
C CYS A 137 3.12 -4.63 -6.45
N LYS A 138 2.43 -5.63 -5.89
CA LYS A 138 2.64 -6.02 -4.49
C LYS A 138 3.84 -6.95 -4.39
N HIS A 139 4.70 -6.73 -3.39
CA HIS A 139 5.86 -7.57 -3.10
C HIS A 139 5.49 -9.06 -3.05
N ASN A 140 4.34 -9.43 -2.48
CA ASN A 140 3.98 -10.84 -2.39
C ASN A 140 3.69 -11.50 -3.75
N ILE A 141 3.31 -10.75 -4.79
CA ILE A 141 3.18 -11.29 -6.15
C ILE A 141 4.57 -11.69 -6.66
N LEU A 142 5.56 -10.82 -6.49
CA LEU A 142 6.94 -11.07 -6.88
C LEU A 142 7.54 -12.26 -6.11
N ARG A 143 7.27 -12.33 -4.80
CA ARG A 143 7.65 -13.48 -3.94
C ARG A 143 7.07 -14.79 -4.45
N CYS A 144 5.81 -14.82 -4.86
CA CYS A 144 5.19 -16.02 -5.42
C CYS A 144 5.81 -16.43 -6.76
N LEU A 145 6.25 -15.48 -7.59
CA LEU A 145 6.97 -15.77 -8.83
C LEU A 145 8.35 -16.38 -8.54
N THR A 146 9.11 -15.79 -7.61
CA THR A 146 10.40 -16.35 -7.16
C THR A 146 10.23 -17.75 -6.57
N ASP A 147 9.21 -17.97 -5.73
CA ASP A 147 8.89 -19.30 -5.19
C ASP A 147 8.55 -20.33 -6.30
N ALA A 148 7.98 -19.88 -7.42
CA ALA A 148 7.70 -20.72 -8.58
C ALA A 148 8.93 -20.97 -9.48
N GLY A 149 10.10 -20.46 -9.10
CA GLY A 149 11.35 -20.60 -9.86
C GLY A 149 11.49 -19.58 -10.99
N CYS A 150 10.92 -18.38 -10.84
CA CYS A 150 11.14 -17.28 -11.76
C CYS A 150 12.29 -16.36 -11.29
N ASP A 151 13.19 -16.03 -12.20
CA ASP A 151 14.09 -14.88 -12.12
C ASP A 151 13.30 -13.65 -12.59
N VAL A 152 12.99 -12.73 -11.67
CA VAL A 152 12.04 -11.64 -11.89
C VAL A 152 12.77 -10.32 -12.04
N THR A 153 12.66 -9.73 -13.22
CA THR A 153 13.05 -8.34 -13.45
C THR A 153 11.80 -7.46 -13.42
N VAL A 154 11.74 -6.51 -12.50
CA VAL A 154 10.69 -5.51 -12.41
C VAL A 154 11.06 -4.29 -13.25
N VAL A 155 10.15 -3.82 -14.08
CA VAL A 155 10.36 -2.66 -14.96
C VAL A 155 9.25 -1.61 -14.78
N PRO A 156 9.54 -0.31 -15.00
CA PRO A 156 8.54 0.74 -14.89
C PRO A 156 7.30 0.54 -15.79
N ALA A 157 6.17 1.11 -15.39
CA ALA A 157 4.89 1.08 -16.11
C ALA A 157 4.98 1.54 -17.58
N ASP A 158 5.88 2.47 -17.88
CA ASP A 158 6.08 3.08 -19.20
C ASP A 158 7.15 2.37 -20.06
N THR A 159 7.69 1.24 -19.60
CA THR A 159 8.70 0.48 -20.32
C THR A 159 8.14 -0.05 -21.65
N SER A 160 8.83 0.25 -22.75
CA SER A 160 8.40 -0.15 -24.09
C SER A 160 8.55 -1.66 -24.33
N ALA A 161 7.70 -2.22 -25.20
CA ALA A 161 7.78 -3.62 -25.58
C ALA A 161 9.12 -3.97 -26.24
N GLU A 162 9.66 -3.07 -27.06
CA GLU A 162 10.98 -3.24 -27.70
C GLU A 162 12.09 -3.35 -26.65
N THR A 163 12.02 -2.54 -25.58
CA THR A 163 12.97 -2.58 -24.47
C THR A 163 12.86 -3.91 -23.72
N ILE A 164 11.65 -4.38 -23.45
CA ILE A 164 11.41 -5.66 -22.76
C ILE A 164 11.93 -6.85 -23.59
N LEU A 165 11.67 -6.85 -24.90
CA LEU A 165 12.08 -7.93 -25.80
C LEU A 165 13.60 -7.98 -26.04
N ALA A 166 14.32 -6.90 -25.74
CA ALA A 166 15.77 -6.81 -25.90
C ALA A 166 16.56 -7.28 -24.66
N MET A 167 15.90 -7.63 -23.55
CA MET A 167 16.52 -8.12 -22.30
C MET A 167 16.83 -9.62 -22.36
#